data_AF-A0A292PJ35-F1
#
_entry.id   AF-A0A292PJ35-F1
#
_cell.length_a   1.000
_cell.length_b   1.000
_cell.length_c   1.000
_cell.angle_alpha   90.00
_cell.angle_beta   90.00
_cell.angle_gamma   90.00
#
_symmetry.space_group_name_H-M   'P 1'
#
loop_
_entity.id
_entity.type
_entity.pdbx_description
1 polymer ?
#
loop_
_entity_poly.entity_id
_entity_poly.type
_entity_poly.pdbx_seq_one_letter_code
_entity_poly.pdbx_strand_id
1 'polypeptide(L)'
;MHNLIQSYIGTKFAFRWWKLMFDLALSAVRTVVRDQGGRKEVNIKHHTRVEKIPGGEIEDSRVLDGVMSNKDITHPTMRRRIENLRIILLDCALEYKGQGLRPISKLPDLVNTEKGVSDLAQHYLFRGNVTALRRARKTNNDRVTRAVGTTFVNRVDDINESDTKREDPKACTILRRSPSKDILNEIERNIQVAIAVARKWLELSLR
;
A
#
# COMPACT_ATOMS: atom_id res chain seq x y z
N MET A 1 -24.60 -14.54 1.60
CA MET A 1 -23.43 -13.89 2.22
C MET A 1 -23.83 -12.68 3.08
N HIS A 2 -24.66 -11.77 2.56
CA HIS A 2 -25.18 -10.62 3.31
C HIS A 2 -25.78 -10.99 4.68
N ASN A 3 -26.63 -12.02 4.78
CA ASN A 3 -27.26 -12.42 6.06
C ASN A 3 -26.27 -12.94 7.11
N LEU A 4 -25.20 -13.63 6.70
CA LEU A 4 -24.19 -14.15 7.63
C LEU A 4 -23.36 -13.00 8.20
N ILE A 5 -22.92 -12.07 7.37
CA ILE A 5 -22.10 -10.95 7.83
C ILE A 5 -22.96 -9.91 8.56
N GLN A 6 -24.23 -9.77 8.20
CA GLN A 6 -25.20 -8.98 8.95
C GLN A 6 -25.39 -9.51 10.38
N SER A 7 -25.36 -10.82 10.62
CA SER A 7 -25.42 -11.35 12.00
C SER A 7 -24.14 -11.10 12.79
N TYR A 8 -22.96 -11.13 12.15
CA TYR A 8 -21.68 -10.83 12.79
C TYR A 8 -21.46 -9.32 13.07
N ILE A 9 -21.85 -8.43 12.15
CA ILE A 9 -21.67 -6.97 12.28
C ILE A 9 -22.85 -6.31 13.00
N GLY A 10 -24.04 -6.89 12.89
CA GLY A 10 -25.29 -6.26 13.33
C GLY A 10 -25.52 -6.19 14.84
N THR A 11 -24.63 -6.76 15.65
CA THR A 11 -24.72 -6.72 17.12
C THR A 11 -24.12 -5.44 17.74
N LYS A 12 -23.58 -4.51 16.95
CA LYS A 12 -22.89 -3.28 17.43
C LYS A 12 -23.34 -1.99 16.70
N PHE A 13 -22.85 -0.84 17.16
CA PHE A 13 -23.05 0.54 16.66
C PHE A 13 -22.98 0.68 15.12
N ALA A 14 -22.30 -0.24 14.44
CA ALA A 14 -22.15 -0.29 12.99
C ALA A 14 -23.37 -0.80 12.19
N PHE A 15 -24.53 -1.10 12.80
CA PHE A 15 -25.72 -1.58 12.06
C PHE A 15 -26.17 -0.62 10.95
N ARG A 16 -25.94 0.69 11.07
CA ARG A 16 -26.31 1.61 9.98
C ARG A 16 -25.42 1.45 8.74
N TRP A 17 -24.15 1.10 8.91
CA TRP A 17 -23.14 1.09 7.84
C TRP A 17 -22.59 -0.31 7.52
N TRP A 18 -23.26 -1.38 7.96
CA TRP A 18 -22.79 -2.75 7.75
C TRP A 18 -22.64 -3.10 6.27
N LYS A 19 -23.52 -2.58 5.41
CA LYS A 19 -23.47 -2.80 3.95
C LYS A 19 -22.17 -2.25 3.37
N LEU A 20 -21.85 -0.99 3.66
CA LEU A 20 -20.61 -0.37 3.23
C LEU A 20 -19.38 -1.15 3.70
N MET A 21 -19.32 -1.53 4.98
CA MET A 21 -18.18 -2.30 5.51
C MET A 21 -18.04 -3.66 4.82
N PHE A 22 -19.16 -4.30 4.52
CA PHE A 22 -19.18 -5.56 3.80
C PHE A 22 -18.69 -5.40 2.35
N ASP A 23 -19.18 -4.38 1.64
CA ASP A 23 -18.78 -4.11 0.25
C ASP A 23 -17.29 -3.77 0.15
N LEU A 24 -16.77 -2.99 1.11
CA LEU A 24 -15.34 -2.71 1.23
C LEU A 24 -14.52 -3.98 1.50
N ALA A 25 -14.95 -4.81 2.45
CA ALA A 25 -14.27 -6.06 2.78
C ALA A 25 -14.27 -7.02 1.58
N LEU A 26 -15.41 -7.18 0.92
CA LEU A 26 -15.55 -8.07 -0.24
C LEU A 26 -14.68 -7.60 -1.42
N SER A 27 -14.68 -6.29 -1.70
CA SER A 27 -13.84 -5.70 -2.75
C SER A 27 -12.37 -5.92 -2.44
N ALA A 28 -11.94 -5.63 -1.21
CA ALA A 28 -10.56 -5.83 -0.78
C ALA A 28 -10.11 -7.28 -0.89
N VAL A 29 -10.96 -8.24 -0.49
CA VAL A 29 -10.62 -9.67 -0.56
C VAL A 29 -10.54 -10.15 -2.01
N ARG A 30 -11.45 -9.71 -2.89
CA ARG A 30 -11.42 -10.04 -4.32
C ARG A 30 -10.11 -9.60 -4.98
N THR A 31 -9.61 -8.39 -4.68
CA THR A 31 -8.35 -7.88 -5.23
C THR A 31 -7.12 -8.69 -4.81
N VAL A 32 -7.11 -9.27 -3.60
CA VAL A 32 -5.93 -10.00 -3.06
C VAL A 32 -5.94 -11.50 -3.32
N VAL A 33 -6.97 -12.04 -3.97
CA VAL A 33 -7.07 -13.47 -4.28
C VAL A 33 -6.01 -13.84 -5.32
N ARG A 34 -5.16 -14.82 -5.01
CA ARG A 34 -4.22 -15.41 -5.96
C ARG A 34 -4.70 -16.79 -6.37
N ASP A 35 -4.80 -17.02 -7.68
CA ASP A 35 -4.94 -18.35 -8.23
C ASP A 35 -3.56 -18.96 -8.42
N GLN A 36 -3.24 -20.00 -7.66
CA GLN A 36 -2.04 -20.81 -7.87
C GLN A 36 -2.49 -22.24 -8.17
N GLY A 37 -2.50 -22.59 -9.46
CA GLY A 37 -2.73 -23.96 -9.91
C GLY A 37 -4.09 -24.55 -9.48
N GLY A 38 -5.16 -23.75 -9.48
CA GLY A 38 -6.51 -24.19 -9.13
C GLY A 38 -6.86 -24.08 -7.64
N ARG A 39 -5.89 -23.77 -6.77
CA ARG A 39 -6.14 -23.43 -5.37
C ARG A 39 -5.99 -21.93 -5.17
N LYS A 40 -7.10 -21.26 -4.89
CA LYS A 40 -7.12 -19.83 -4.60
C LYS A 40 -6.73 -19.59 -3.14
N GLU A 41 -5.55 -19.04 -2.93
CA GLU A 41 -5.06 -18.66 -1.60
C GLU A 41 -5.26 -17.15 -1.36
N VAL A 42 -5.76 -16.82 -0.17
CA VAL A 42 -6.08 -15.45 0.22
C VAL A 42 -5.19 -15.01 1.39
N ASN A 43 -4.12 -14.27 1.08
CA ASN A 43 -3.14 -13.80 2.06
C ASN A 43 -3.39 -12.35 2.51
N ILE A 44 -4.39 -12.15 3.39
CA ILE A 44 -4.85 -10.83 3.85
C ILE A 44 -3.79 -10.03 4.62
N LYS A 45 -3.08 -10.64 5.57
CA LYS A 45 -2.17 -9.92 6.50
C LYS A 45 -1.08 -9.11 5.78
N HIS A 46 -0.62 -9.65 4.65
CA HIS A 46 0.51 -9.11 3.90
C HIS A 46 0.11 -8.28 2.66
N HIS A 47 -1.12 -8.42 2.18
CA HIS A 47 -1.59 -7.75 0.95
C HIS A 47 -2.67 -6.68 1.20
N THR A 48 -3.31 -6.70 2.36
CA THR A 48 -4.28 -5.66 2.75
C THR A 48 -3.63 -4.67 3.72
N ARG A 49 -3.84 -3.38 3.47
CA ARG A 49 -3.53 -2.31 4.41
C ARG A 49 -4.83 -1.62 4.78
N VAL A 50 -5.00 -1.33 6.06
CA VAL A 50 -6.11 -0.52 6.52
C VAL A 50 -5.55 0.81 6.98
N GLU A 51 -5.94 1.89 6.32
CA GLU A 51 -5.42 3.23 6.61
C GLU A 51 -6.54 4.13 7.13
N LYS A 52 -6.25 4.86 8.21
CA LYS A 52 -7.21 5.73 8.90
C LYS A 52 -6.96 7.18 8.51
N ILE A 53 -7.99 7.85 8.00
CA ILE A 53 -7.95 9.27 7.68
C ILE A 53 -9.01 9.96 8.55
N PRO A 54 -8.62 10.82 9.52
CA PRO A 54 -9.58 11.57 10.30
C PRO A 54 -10.31 12.58 9.41
N GLY A 55 -11.60 12.78 9.68
CA GLY A 55 -12.47 13.66 8.91
C GLY A 55 -13.22 12.96 7.78
N GLY A 56 -14.09 13.71 7.11
CA GLY A 56 -15.02 13.19 6.11
C GLY A 56 -16.13 12.32 6.70
N GLU A 57 -16.96 11.75 5.84
CA GLU A 57 -18.04 10.85 6.24
C GLU A 57 -17.60 9.39 6.15
N ILE A 58 -18.35 8.50 6.81
CA ILE A 58 -18.10 7.06 6.74
C ILE A 58 -18.27 6.55 5.31
N GLU A 59 -19.22 7.13 4.58
CA GLU A 59 -19.55 6.79 3.19
C GLU A 59 -18.43 7.15 2.19
N ASP A 60 -17.53 8.08 2.54
CA ASP A 60 -16.33 8.40 1.74
C ASP A 60 -15.25 7.31 1.79
N SER A 61 -15.44 6.28 2.63
CA SER A 61 -14.50 5.17 2.75
C SER A 61 -14.51 4.31 1.48
N ARG A 62 -13.33 3.96 0.97
CA ARG A 62 -13.17 3.23 -0.29
C ARG A 62 -11.98 2.28 -0.27
N VAL A 63 -12.03 1.26 -1.11
CA VAL A 63 -10.86 0.41 -1.39
C VAL A 63 -10.07 1.03 -2.52
N LEU A 64 -8.76 1.15 -2.33
CA LEU A 64 -7.80 1.54 -3.35
C LEU A 64 -7.09 0.29 -3.87
N ASP A 65 -7.05 0.15 -5.19
CA ASP A 65 -6.27 -0.89 -5.88
C ASP A 65 -4.79 -0.49 -5.88
N GLY A 66 -4.13 -0.77 -4.77
CA GLY A 66 -2.73 -0.45 -4.54
C GLY A 66 -2.42 -0.19 -3.06
N VAL A 67 -1.22 0.35 -2.81
CA VAL A 67 -0.73 0.65 -1.46
C VAL A 67 -0.72 2.15 -1.22
N MET A 68 -1.46 2.60 -0.22
CA MET A 68 -1.34 3.96 0.30
C MET A 68 -0.21 4.02 1.32
N SER A 69 0.73 4.94 1.10
CA SER A 69 1.77 5.29 2.07
C SER A 69 1.66 6.76 2.43
N ASN A 70 1.40 7.06 3.70
CA ASN A 70 1.44 8.43 4.20
C ASN A 70 2.91 8.84 4.43
N LYS A 71 3.53 9.42 3.41
CA LYS A 71 4.91 9.89 3.41
C LYS A 71 5.01 11.20 2.66
N ASP A 72 5.82 12.10 3.21
CA ASP A 72 6.15 13.35 2.56
C ASP A 72 7.35 13.20 1.64
N ILE A 73 7.31 14.00 0.57
CA ILE A 73 8.39 14.15 -0.37
C ILE A 73 9.54 14.88 0.32
N THR A 74 10.77 14.50 0.01
CA THR A 74 11.96 15.09 0.65
C THR A 74 12.16 16.56 0.29
N HIS A 75 11.93 16.92 -0.99
CA HIS A 75 12.12 18.28 -1.49
C HIS A 75 10.83 18.87 -2.06
N PRO A 76 10.41 20.10 -1.70
CA PRO A 76 9.12 20.67 -2.11
C PRO A 76 8.90 20.81 -3.62
N THR A 77 9.98 21.01 -4.40
CA THR A 77 9.92 21.17 -5.87
C THR A 77 9.91 19.85 -6.63
N MET A 78 10.11 18.70 -5.96
CA MET A 78 9.99 17.39 -6.60
C MET A 78 8.54 17.13 -7.03
N ARG A 79 8.37 16.27 -8.04
CA ARG A 79 7.06 15.96 -8.62
C ARG A 79 6.14 15.32 -7.57
N ARG A 80 4.98 15.94 -7.35
CA ARG A 80 3.96 15.40 -6.43
C ARG A 80 3.04 14.36 -7.04
N ARG A 81 2.94 14.36 -8.38
CA ARG A 81 2.14 13.42 -9.15
C ARG A 81 2.99 12.89 -10.29
N ILE A 82 3.05 11.57 -10.40
CA ILE A 82 3.78 10.86 -11.45
C ILE A 82 2.85 9.77 -11.97
N GLU A 83 2.64 9.75 -13.28
CA GLU A 83 1.87 8.71 -13.96
C GLU A 83 2.83 7.66 -14.50
N ASN A 84 2.41 6.39 -14.53
CA ASN A 84 3.24 5.25 -14.95
C ASN A 84 4.60 5.18 -14.24
N LEU A 85 4.53 5.33 -12.93
CA LEU A 85 5.68 5.39 -12.04
C LEU A 85 6.57 4.13 -12.11
N ARG A 86 7.87 4.33 -12.36
CA ARG A 86 8.92 3.35 -12.04
C ARG A 86 9.47 3.61 -10.65
N ILE A 87 9.26 2.67 -9.73
CA ILE A 87 9.67 2.78 -8.33
C ILE A 87 10.83 1.84 -8.03
N ILE A 88 11.77 2.27 -7.20
CA ILE A 88 12.82 1.44 -6.61
C ILE A 88 12.76 1.55 -5.08
N LEU A 89 12.95 0.45 -4.38
CA LEU A 89 13.02 0.41 -2.92
C LEU A 89 14.45 0.13 -2.46
N LEU A 90 14.97 0.97 -1.57
CA LEU A 90 16.35 0.93 -1.07
C LEU A 90 16.40 0.84 0.46
N ASP A 91 17.25 -0.06 0.98
CA ASP A 91 17.63 -0.06 2.41
C ASP A 91 18.68 1.02 2.72
N CYS A 92 19.59 1.27 1.77
CA CYS A 92 20.73 2.16 2.01
C CYS A 92 20.32 3.62 2.20
N ALA A 93 21.11 4.33 3.04
CA ALA A 93 21.05 5.77 3.11
C ALA A 93 21.69 6.35 1.85
N LEU A 94 21.05 7.35 1.25
CA LEU A 94 21.61 8.04 0.10
C LEU A 94 22.50 9.18 0.57
N GLU A 95 23.80 8.89 0.59
CA GLU A 95 24.87 9.85 0.90
C GLU A 95 25.68 10.17 -0.35
N TYR A 96 26.00 11.46 -0.53
CA TYR A 96 26.87 11.88 -1.62
C TYR A 96 28.33 11.53 -1.31
N LYS A 97 28.80 10.39 -1.82
CA LYS A 97 30.22 10.06 -1.87
C LYS A 97 30.73 10.40 -3.28
N GLY A 98 31.21 11.62 -3.51
CA GLY A 98 32.07 12.11 -4.61
C GLY A 98 31.82 11.70 -6.09
N GLN A 99 31.51 10.43 -6.37
CA GLN A 99 31.29 9.81 -7.68
C GLN A 99 29.91 9.13 -7.85
N GLY A 100 29.08 8.97 -6.80
CA GLY A 100 28.12 7.85 -6.73
C GLY A 100 26.61 8.03 -6.95
N LEU A 101 26.08 9.14 -7.51
CA LEU A 101 24.62 9.27 -7.75
C LEU A 101 24.18 9.25 -9.22
N ARG A 102 25.14 9.21 -10.16
CA ARG A 102 24.84 9.13 -11.60
C ARG A 102 23.97 7.90 -12.00
N PRO A 103 24.09 6.71 -11.36
CA PRO A 103 23.30 5.53 -11.75
C PRO A 103 21.79 5.70 -11.55
N ILE A 104 21.37 6.42 -10.50
CA ILE A 104 19.95 6.54 -10.12
C ILE A 104 19.18 7.49 -11.04
N SER A 105 19.87 8.41 -11.72
CA SER A 105 19.20 9.48 -12.47
C SER A 105 18.47 9.04 -13.75
N LYS A 106 18.74 7.84 -14.29
CA LYS A 106 18.20 7.41 -15.60
C LYS A 106 17.08 6.37 -15.54
N LEU A 107 16.84 5.75 -14.38
CA LEU A 107 16.01 4.54 -14.27
C LEU A 107 14.68 4.77 -13.51
N PRO A 108 14.66 5.15 -12.22
CA PRO A 108 13.43 5.37 -11.48
C PRO A 108 12.84 6.78 -11.63
N ASP A 109 11.52 6.87 -11.50
CA ASP A 109 10.80 8.13 -11.27
C ASP A 109 10.59 8.41 -9.77
N LEU A 110 10.55 7.35 -8.93
CA LEU A 110 10.41 7.44 -7.48
C LEU A 110 11.39 6.50 -6.78
N VAL A 111 12.09 7.01 -5.76
CA VAL A 111 12.99 6.23 -4.91
C VAL A 111 12.48 6.16 -3.47
N ASN A 112 12.26 4.93 -3.06
CA ASN A 112 11.81 4.38 -1.79
C ASN A 112 12.85 4.13 -0.69
N THR A 113 13.37 5.07 0.13
CA THR A 113 14.44 4.71 1.10
C THR A 113 13.93 4.38 2.52
N GLU A 114 14.44 3.30 3.12
CA GLU A 114 14.21 2.99 4.55
C GLU A 114 14.98 3.95 5.47
N LYS A 115 16.18 4.33 5.03
CA LYS A 115 17.05 5.27 5.76
C LYS A 115 16.84 6.71 5.27
N GLY A 116 17.67 7.62 5.79
CA GLY A 116 17.67 9.02 5.39
C GLY A 116 18.25 9.27 4.00
N VAL A 117 17.94 10.45 3.46
CA VAL A 117 18.51 10.98 2.22
C VAL A 117 19.19 12.30 2.57
N SER A 118 20.48 12.43 2.25
CA SER A 118 21.24 13.67 2.44
C SER A 118 20.71 14.80 1.56
N ASP A 119 20.81 16.05 2.01
CA ASP A 119 20.28 17.21 1.26
C ASP A 119 20.95 17.39 -0.11
N LEU A 120 22.25 17.12 -0.20
CA LEU A 120 22.97 17.13 -1.47
C LEU A 120 22.41 16.05 -2.42
N ALA A 121 22.09 14.87 -1.90
CA ALA A 121 21.48 13.80 -2.68
C ALA A 121 20.07 14.16 -3.17
N GLN A 122 19.26 14.85 -2.34
CA GLN A 122 17.94 15.34 -2.74
C GLN A 122 18.04 16.30 -3.93
N HIS A 123 19.03 17.21 -3.94
CA HIS A 123 19.25 18.14 -5.05
C HIS A 123 19.65 17.44 -6.35
N TYR A 124 20.51 16.42 -6.28
CA TYR A 124 20.86 15.62 -7.45
C TYR A 124 19.67 14.82 -8.00
N LEU A 125 18.86 14.22 -7.13
CA LEU A 125 17.66 13.50 -7.53
C LEU A 125 16.64 14.45 -8.17
N PHE A 126 16.48 15.65 -7.62
CA PHE A 126 15.63 16.69 -8.22
C PHE A 126 16.10 17.07 -9.63
N ARG A 127 17.41 17.30 -9.85
CA ARG A 127 17.95 17.56 -11.20
C ARG A 127 17.74 16.39 -12.16
N GLY A 128 17.75 15.16 -11.65
CA GLY A 128 17.42 13.95 -12.41
C GLY A 128 15.92 13.71 -12.60
N ASN A 129 15.06 14.64 -12.16
CA ASN A 129 13.60 14.51 -12.16
C ASN A 129 13.06 13.31 -11.35
N VAL A 130 13.84 12.82 -10.39
CA VAL A 130 13.50 11.69 -9.52
C VAL A 130 12.93 12.21 -8.21
N THR A 131 11.78 11.68 -7.80
CA THR A 131 11.19 11.98 -6.50
C THR A 131 11.72 11.00 -5.46
N ALA A 132 12.07 11.47 -4.27
CA ALA A 132 12.51 10.60 -3.18
C ALA A 132 11.54 10.67 -2.00
N LEU A 133 11.26 9.51 -1.41
CA LEU A 133 10.66 9.40 -0.09
C LEU A 133 11.71 8.85 0.88
N ARG A 134 11.73 9.40 2.09
CA ARG A 134 12.68 9.02 3.13
C ARG A 134 11.98 8.33 4.30
N ARG A 135 12.74 7.52 5.05
CA ARG A 135 12.31 6.92 6.32
C ARG A 135 11.05 6.05 6.17
N ALA A 136 10.98 5.22 5.13
CA ALA A 136 9.91 4.23 5.04
C ALA A 136 10.12 3.09 6.04
N ARG A 137 9.00 2.54 6.54
CA ARG A 137 9.05 1.34 7.37
C ARG A 137 9.20 0.13 6.45
N LYS A 138 10.05 -0.82 6.82
CA LYS A 138 10.23 -2.10 6.11
C LYS A 138 8.92 -2.81 5.78
N THR A 139 8.00 -2.86 6.74
CA THR A 139 6.67 -3.47 6.55
C THR A 139 5.81 -2.78 5.49
N ASN A 140 6.03 -1.49 5.20
CA ASN A 140 5.35 -0.80 4.11
C ASN A 140 6.05 -1.08 2.78
N ASN A 141 7.38 -1.10 2.76
CA ASN A 141 8.16 -1.45 1.56
C ASN A 141 7.83 -2.87 1.10
N ASP A 142 7.77 -3.84 2.01
CA ASP A 142 7.36 -5.22 1.69
C ASP A 142 5.97 -5.29 1.04
N ARG A 143 5.06 -4.37 1.39
CA ARG A 143 3.74 -4.28 0.75
C ARG A 143 3.85 -3.66 -0.63
N VAL A 144 4.65 -2.60 -0.79
CA VAL A 144 4.88 -1.95 -2.08
C VAL A 144 5.57 -2.89 -3.07
N THR A 145 6.56 -3.68 -2.63
CA THR A 145 7.18 -4.78 -3.39
C THR A 145 6.12 -5.72 -3.94
N ARG A 146 5.19 -6.19 -3.10
CA ARG A 146 4.11 -7.10 -3.54
C ARG A 146 3.04 -6.44 -4.41
N ALA A 147 2.87 -5.13 -4.28
CA ALA A 147 1.88 -4.35 -5.02
C ALA A 147 2.39 -3.91 -6.40
N VAL A 148 3.68 -3.69 -6.56
CA VAL A 148 4.25 -3.21 -7.82
C VAL A 148 5.01 -4.32 -8.54
N GLY A 149 5.50 -5.33 -7.82
CA GLY A 149 6.41 -6.35 -8.36
C GLY A 149 7.88 -5.91 -8.38
N THR A 150 8.21 -4.79 -7.71
CA THR A 150 9.60 -4.31 -7.57
C THR A 150 10.34 -5.12 -6.51
N THR A 151 11.64 -5.30 -6.69
CA THR A 151 12.52 -5.95 -5.70
C THR A 151 13.05 -4.93 -4.70
N PHE A 152 13.40 -5.43 -3.51
CA PHE A 152 14.05 -4.61 -2.49
C PHE A 152 15.56 -4.71 -2.67
N VAL A 153 16.23 -3.57 -2.88
CA VAL A 153 17.66 -3.52 -3.20
C VAL A 153 18.45 -2.92 -2.02
N ASN A 154 19.56 -3.57 -1.65
CA ASN A 154 20.36 -3.13 -0.51
C ASN A 154 21.41 -2.07 -0.88
N ARG A 155 21.96 -2.14 -2.09
CA ARG A 155 23.03 -1.26 -2.59
C ARG A 155 22.64 -0.59 -3.90
N VAL A 156 23.15 0.63 -4.12
CA VAL A 156 22.88 1.40 -5.35
C VAL A 156 23.56 0.77 -6.57
N ASP A 157 24.67 0.06 -6.37
CA ASP A 157 25.47 -0.54 -7.45
C ASP A 157 24.77 -1.75 -8.11
N ASP A 158 23.88 -2.42 -7.36
CA ASP A 158 23.23 -3.67 -7.78
C ASP A 158 21.88 -3.45 -8.50
N ILE A 159 21.54 -2.19 -8.82
CA ILE A 159 20.26 -1.84 -9.43
C ILE A 159 20.22 -2.28 -10.90
N ASN A 160 19.26 -3.14 -11.25
CA ASN A 160 19.01 -3.55 -12.63
C ASN A 160 17.67 -3.01 -13.15
N GLU A 161 17.52 -2.94 -14.47
CA GLU A 161 16.25 -2.55 -15.12
C GLU A 161 15.08 -3.48 -14.73
N SER A 162 15.37 -4.75 -14.45
CA SER A 162 14.41 -5.75 -13.99
C SER A 162 13.76 -5.42 -12.65
N ASP A 163 14.39 -4.60 -11.82
CA ASP A 163 13.90 -4.28 -10.48
C ASP A 163 12.79 -3.22 -10.50
N THR A 164 12.61 -2.54 -11.64
CA THR A 164 11.57 -1.52 -11.86
C THR A 164 10.29 -2.08 -12.49
N LYS A 165 10.19 -3.41 -12.63
CA LYS A 165 9.03 -4.06 -13.26
C LYS A 165 7.74 -3.74 -12.53
N ARG A 166 6.71 -3.49 -13.33
CA ARG A 166 5.32 -3.28 -12.91
C ARG A 166 4.53 -4.53 -13.26
N GLU A 167 4.41 -5.44 -12.30
CA GLU A 167 3.44 -6.55 -12.38
C GLU A 167 2.10 -6.11 -11.75
N ASP A 168 1.04 -6.83 -12.08
CA ASP A 168 -0.32 -6.49 -11.62
C ASP A 168 -0.40 -6.36 -10.10
N PRO A 169 -0.99 -5.25 -9.59
CA PRO A 169 -1.05 -4.98 -8.18
C PRO A 169 -2.01 -5.93 -7.46
N LYS A 170 -1.44 -6.90 -6.74
CA LYS A 170 -2.21 -7.85 -5.91
C LYS A 170 -2.34 -7.40 -4.45
N ALA A 171 -2.24 -6.09 -4.20
CA ALA A 171 -2.38 -5.51 -2.87
C ALA A 171 -3.38 -4.36 -2.90
N CYS A 172 -4.13 -4.21 -1.81
CA CYS A 172 -5.17 -3.21 -1.70
C CYS A 172 -5.06 -2.43 -0.37
N THR A 173 -5.52 -1.18 -0.40
CA THR A 173 -5.61 -0.35 0.80
C THR A 173 -7.05 0.05 1.04
N ILE A 174 -7.58 -0.32 2.19
CA ILE A 174 -8.90 0.09 2.63
C ILE A 174 -8.73 1.43 3.35
N LEU A 175 -9.20 2.48 2.69
CA LEU A 175 -9.21 3.85 3.20
C LEU A 175 -10.50 4.08 3.97
N ARG A 176 -10.37 4.49 5.23
CA ARG A 176 -11.53 4.73 6.10
C ARG A 176 -11.52 6.16 6.60
N ARG A 177 -12.68 6.79 6.43
CA ARG A 177 -12.97 8.17 6.83
C ARG A 177 -14.10 8.19 7.83
N SER A 178 -14.04 9.13 8.76
CA SER A 178 -15.06 9.35 9.78
C SER A 178 -14.67 10.60 10.59
N PRO A 179 -15.66 11.36 11.10
CA PRO A 179 -15.40 12.54 11.91
C PRO A 179 -14.79 12.22 13.28
N SER A 180 -15.00 11.02 13.81
CA SER A 180 -14.51 10.63 15.14
C SER A 180 -13.48 9.50 15.07
N LYS A 181 -12.41 9.64 15.87
CA LYS A 181 -11.36 8.61 16.01
C LYS A 181 -11.89 7.32 16.64
N ASP A 182 -12.85 7.41 17.54
CA ASP A 182 -13.41 6.23 18.21
C ASP A 182 -14.23 5.39 17.23
N ILE A 183 -15.02 6.08 16.39
CA ILE A 183 -15.76 5.45 15.30
C ILE A 183 -14.78 4.81 14.30
N LEU A 184 -13.67 5.47 13.93
CA LEU A 184 -12.64 4.86 13.09
C LEU A 184 -12.07 3.57 13.69
N ASN A 185 -11.77 3.56 14.99
CA ASN A 185 -11.22 2.37 15.66
C ASN A 185 -12.25 1.24 15.73
N GLU A 186 -13.54 1.55 15.92
CA GLU A 186 -14.61 0.56 15.92
C GLU A 186 -14.83 -0.04 14.52
N ILE A 187 -14.90 0.82 13.49
CA ILE A 187 -14.98 0.38 12.09
C ILE A 187 -13.80 -0.53 11.73
N GLU A 188 -12.61 -0.29 12.30
CA GLU A 188 -11.42 -1.09 12.01
C GLU A 188 -11.60 -2.53 12.43
N ARG A 189 -12.07 -2.72 13.66
CA ARG A 189 -12.34 -4.03 14.23
C ARG A 189 -13.41 -4.74 13.42
N ASN A 190 -14.48 -4.04 13.04
CA ASN A 190 -15.58 -4.62 12.27
C ASN A 190 -15.15 -5.03 10.85
N ILE A 191 -14.35 -4.20 10.17
CA ILE A 191 -13.82 -4.52 8.84
C ILE A 191 -12.83 -5.69 8.90
N GLN A 192 -11.97 -5.75 9.93
CA GLN A 192 -11.07 -6.89 10.10
C GLN A 192 -11.84 -8.21 10.28
N VAL A 193 -12.92 -8.20 11.06
CA VAL A 193 -13.83 -9.36 11.20
C VAL A 193 -14.50 -9.68 9.87
N ALA A 194 -15.03 -8.67 9.17
CA ALA A 194 -15.68 -8.84 7.87
C ALA A 194 -14.74 -9.47 6.83
N ILE A 195 -13.48 -9.02 6.79
CA ILE A 195 -12.44 -9.57 5.92
C ILE A 195 -12.16 -11.04 6.27
N ALA A 196 -12.05 -11.38 7.56
CA ALA A 196 -11.80 -12.76 7.99
C ALA A 196 -12.95 -13.70 7.60
N VAL A 197 -14.20 -13.24 7.73
CA VAL A 197 -15.39 -14.00 7.29
C VAL A 197 -15.42 -14.12 5.77
N ALA A 198 -15.18 -13.02 5.04
CA ALA A 198 -15.16 -13.01 3.58
C ALA A 198 -14.04 -13.91 3.01
N ARG A 199 -12.87 -13.93 3.65
CA ARG A 199 -11.78 -14.87 3.36
C ARG A 199 -12.26 -16.31 3.43
N LYS A 200 -12.83 -16.68 4.59
CA LYS A 200 -13.23 -18.07 4.85
C LYS A 200 -14.33 -18.51 3.90
N TRP A 201 -15.25 -17.60 3.59
CA TRP A 201 -16.30 -17.85 2.62
C TRP A 201 -15.74 -18.10 1.21
N LEU A 202 -14.78 -17.30 0.74
CA LEU A 202 -14.13 -17.54 -0.56
C LEU A 202 -13.39 -18.88 -0.56
N GLU A 203 -12.63 -19.19 0.48
CA GLU A 203 -11.94 -20.49 0.60
C GLU A 203 -12.91 -21.69 0.56
N LEU A 204 -14.13 -21.53 1.08
CA LEU A 204 -15.16 -22.58 1.10
C LEU A 204 -15.96 -22.66 -0.21
N SER A 205 -16.23 -21.53 -0.85
CA SER A 205 -16.97 -21.46 -2.12
C SER A 205 -16.13 -21.93 -3.32
N LEU A 206 -14.83 -22.10 -3.13
CA LEU A 206 -13.85 -22.51 -4.14
C LEU A 206 -13.32 -23.93 -3.91
N ARG A 207 -13.92 -24.67 -2.98
CA ARG A 207 -13.85 -26.14 -2.88
C ARG A 207 -15.01 -26.74 -3.66
#